data_AF-X0XCG9-F1
#
_entry.id   AF-X0XCG9-F1
#
_cell.length_a   1.000
_cell.length_b   1.000
_cell.length_c   1.000
_cell.angle_alpha   90.00
_cell.angle_beta   90.00
_cell.angle_gamma   90.00
#
_symmetry.space_group_name_H-M   'P 1'
#
loop_
_entity.id
_entity.type
_entity.pdbx_description
1 polymer ?
#
loop_
_entity_poly.entity_id
_entity_poly.type
_entity_poly.pdbx_seq_one_letter_code
_entity_poly.pdbx_strand_id
1 'polypeptide(L)'
;FYDSHMATLVSFYNRPYDLLKKGFSFHHNLYARSSQRNPQLRGWIEDFNYINNIVYGWNYYGMRIKNEPNEKSVNANVISNWFCPDTNKQGSALIYGWSPGRDYADDGPEEDLPQGSVCTDSAMGKLYVAGNILPAANRDQYSTVPAPLPVPDWAKVPACAAEKLPAEVLPEVGIKHRNEPEILLIEQVRTALSAQTSR
;
A
#
# COMPACT_ATOMS: atom_id res chain seq x y z
N PHE A 1 -18.98 -4.96 13.10
CA PHE A 1 -17.76 -4.57 13.83
C PHE A 1 -17.18 -3.33 13.15
N TYR A 2 -17.31 -2.15 13.76
CA TYR A 2 -16.58 -0.96 13.32
C TYR A 2 -15.19 -1.05 13.97
N ASP A 3 -14.21 -1.55 13.23
CA ASP A 3 -12.86 -1.70 13.74
C ASP A 3 -12.14 -0.35 13.68
N SER A 4 -11.80 0.19 14.85
CA SER A 4 -11.13 1.48 15.04
C SER A 4 -9.60 1.36 15.10
N HIS A 5 -9.06 0.14 15.01
CA HIS A 5 -7.63 -0.10 15.02
C HIS A 5 -7.09 -0.21 13.59
N MET A 6 -6.58 0.90 13.07
CA MET A 6 -6.06 0.98 11.70
C MET A 6 -4.57 1.34 11.69
N ALA A 7 -3.79 0.69 10.83
CA ALA A 7 -2.39 1.00 10.63
C ALA A 7 -2.25 2.37 9.94
N THR A 8 -2.08 3.44 10.73
CA THR A 8 -1.89 4.79 10.19
C THR A 8 -0.51 5.30 10.59
N LEU A 9 0.33 5.62 9.60
CA LEU A 9 1.57 6.34 9.84
C LEU A 9 1.33 7.82 9.48
N VAL A 10 1.11 8.63 10.52
CA VAL A 10 1.01 10.09 10.40
C VAL A 10 2.23 10.72 11.05
N SER A 11 2.93 11.60 10.35
CA SER A 11 3.77 12.60 11.02
C SER A 11 2.98 13.91 11.08
N PHE A 12 2.47 14.25 12.27
CA PHE A 12 1.83 15.53 12.51
C PHE A 12 2.26 16.03 13.88
N TYR A 13 3.09 17.07 13.94
CA TYR A 13 3.13 18.02 15.04
C TYR A 13 3.82 19.30 14.55
N ASN A 14 3.09 20.41 14.60
CA ASN A 14 3.58 21.77 14.38
C ASN A 14 4.50 22.19 15.55
N ARG A 15 5.64 21.50 15.71
CA ARG A 15 6.64 21.75 16.73
C ARG A 15 7.97 22.07 16.04
N PRO A 16 8.83 22.90 16.63
CA PRO A 16 10.12 23.30 16.06
C PRO A 16 11.15 22.15 15.93
N TYR A 17 10.72 20.89 16.10
CA TYR A 17 11.49 19.67 15.92
C TYR A 17 10.74 18.77 14.94
N ASP A 18 10.71 19.18 13.67
CA ASP A 18 10.35 18.36 12.51
C ASP A 18 11.36 17.19 12.41
N LEU A 19 11.21 16.19 13.27
CA LEU A 19 11.92 14.94 13.13
C LEU A 19 11.31 14.21 11.93
N LEU A 20 11.98 14.32 10.79
CA LEU A 20 11.72 13.51 9.60
C LEU A 20 11.58 12.05 10.05
N LYS A 21 10.43 11.43 9.72
CA LYS A 21 10.19 10.04 10.03
C LYS A 21 10.86 9.19 8.97
N LYS A 22 11.84 8.39 9.42
CA LYS A 22 12.67 7.57 8.54
C LYS A 22 12.78 6.12 9.00
N GLY A 23 13.12 5.23 8.10
CA GLY A 23 13.48 3.83 8.36
C GLY A 23 12.29 2.91 8.65
N PHE A 24 11.11 3.19 8.11
CA PHE A 24 9.94 2.33 8.29
C PHE A 24 9.84 1.30 7.16
N SER A 25 9.63 0.03 7.50
CA SER A 25 9.41 -1.05 6.55
C SER A 25 8.29 -1.96 7.03
N PHE A 26 7.25 -2.11 6.22
CA PHE A 26 6.18 -3.07 6.43
C PHE A 26 6.30 -4.14 5.34
N HIS A 27 6.54 -5.38 5.76
CA HIS A 27 6.67 -6.49 4.83
C HIS A 27 6.07 -7.79 5.34
N HIS A 28 5.57 -8.61 4.41
CA HIS A 28 4.98 -9.92 4.70
C HIS A 28 3.82 -9.83 5.71
N ASN A 29 3.04 -8.74 5.67
CA ASN A 29 1.84 -8.58 6.49
C ASN A 29 0.59 -8.98 5.72
N LEU A 30 -0.44 -9.42 6.47
CA LEU A 30 -1.81 -9.58 5.99
C LEU A 30 -2.69 -8.50 6.63
N TYR A 31 -3.26 -7.63 5.81
CA TYR A 31 -4.32 -6.70 6.20
C TYR A 31 -5.64 -7.24 5.66
N ALA A 32 -6.52 -7.78 6.51
CA ALA A 32 -7.74 -8.46 6.08
C ALA A 32 -8.99 -7.83 6.70
N ARG A 33 -9.96 -7.49 5.85
CA ARG A 33 -11.29 -6.95 6.23
C ARG A 33 -11.25 -5.66 7.06
N SER A 34 -10.15 -4.93 7.00
CA SER A 34 -10.04 -3.59 7.58
C SER A 34 -10.75 -2.58 6.69
N SER A 35 -11.57 -1.70 7.27
CA SER A 35 -12.36 -0.77 6.45
C SER A 35 -11.51 0.18 5.60
N GLN A 36 -10.36 0.64 6.12
CA GLN A 36 -9.42 1.51 5.41
C GLN A 36 -8.05 1.59 6.11
N ARG A 37 -7.09 2.27 5.44
CA ARG A 37 -5.75 2.61 5.97
C ARG A 37 -4.89 1.37 6.25
N ASN A 38 -4.50 0.71 5.17
CA ASN A 38 -3.66 -0.47 5.17
C ASN A 38 -2.34 -0.27 4.40
N PRO A 39 -1.46 0.68 4.77
CA PRO A 39 -1.63 1.79 5.72
C PRO A 39 -2.19 3.06 5.04
N GLN A 40 -2.38 4.12 5.82
CA GLN A 40 -2.36 5.48 5.25
C GLN A 40 -1.06 6.19 5.64
N LEU A 41 -0.39 6.78 4.64
CA LEU A 41 0.82 7.56 4.78
C LEU A 41 0.53 9.05 4.58
N ARG A 42 1.06 9.87 5.48
CA ARG A 42 0.94 11.33 5.45
C ARG A 42 2.10 11.98 6.20
N GLY A 43 2.68 13.01 5.60
CA GLY A 43 3.55 14.00 6.24
C GLY A 43 4.97 13.50 6.56
N TRP A 44 5.99 14.19 6.05
CA TRP A 44 7.42 14.07 6.44
C TRP A 44 7.96 12.64 6.58
N ILE A 45 7.53 11.74 5.69
CA ILE A 45 8.04 10.36 5.57
C ILE A 45 9.01 10.32 4.39
N GLU A 46 10.29 9.99 4.61
CA GLU A 46 11.31 10.09 3.54
C GLU A 46 11.76 8.76 2.91
N ASP A 47 11.49 7.61 3.52
CA ASP A 47 12.01 6.30 3.09
C ASP A 47 11.13 5.12 3.58
N PHE A 48 9.82 5.19 3.36
CA PHE A 48 8.91 4.09 3.71
C PHE A 48 8.99 2.94 2.71
N ASN A 49 9.06 1.70 3.20
CA ASN A 49 9.05 0.50 2.37
C ASN A 49 7.81 -0.33 2.65
N TYR A 50 6.99 -0.57 1.62
CA TYR A 50 5.82 -1.44 1.66
C TYR A 50 6.02 -2.59 0.67
N ILE A 51 6.47 -3.74 1.16
CA ILE A 51 6.99 -4.81 0.32
C ILE A 51 6.36 -6.16 0.67
N ASN A 52 5.90 -6.95 -0.31
CA ASN A 52 5.39 -8.32 -0.07
C ASN A 52 4.20 -8.40 0.92
N ASN A 53 3.30 -7.40 0.94
CA ASN A 53 2.11 -7.44 1.80
C ASN A 53 0.88 -7.89 1.01
N ILE A 54 -0.09 -8.48 1.72
CA ILE A 54 -1.41 -8.80 1.20
C ILE A 54 -2.42 -7.85 1.84
N VAL A 55 -3.18 -7.13 1.01
CA VAL A 55 -4.28 -6.26 1.44
C VAL A 55 -5.58 -6.83 0.88
N TYR A 56 -6.46 -7.29 1.77
CA TYR A 56 -7.69 -7.99 1.43
C TYR A 56 -8.92 -7.29 2.01
N GLY A 57 -9.91 -7.04 1.15
CA GLY A 57 -11.29 -6.77 1.60
C GLY A 57 -11.53 -5.43 2.31
N TRP A 58 -11.03 -4.33 1.74
CA TRP A 58 -11.31 -2.99 2.28
C TRP A 58 -12.72 -2.49 1.97
N ASN A 59 -13.24 -1.59 2.82
CA ASN A 59 -14.57 -0.98 2.65
C ASN A 59 -14.54 0.43 2.04
N TYR A 60 -13.49 1.21 2.30
CA TYR A 60 -13.30 2.53 1.71
C TYR A 60 -12.07 2.56 0.80
N TYR A 61 -10.90 2.15 1.28
CA TYR A 61 -9.67 2.01 0.48
C TYR A 61 -8.66 1.04 1.11
N GLY A 62 -7.78 0.46 0.30
CA GLY A 62 -6.68 -0.38 0.77
C GLY A 62 -5.59 0.47 1.42
N MET A 63 -4.65 0.96 0.62
CA MET A 63 -3.58 1.87 1.00
C MET A 63 -3.85 3.27 0.48
N ARG A 64 -3.44 4.30 1.23
CA ARG A 64 -3.53 5.70 0.77
C ARG A 64 -2.25 6.47 1.08
N ILE A 65 -1.72 7.16 0.09
CA ILE A 65 -0.60 8.10 0.25
C ILE A 65 -1.17 9.48 -0.06
N LYS A 66 -1.11 10.42 0.89
CA LYS A 66 -1.64 11.75 0.65
C LYS A 66 -0.72 12.85 1.14
N ASN A 67 -0.78 13.97 0.43
CA ASN A 67 -0.21 15.24 0.83
C ASN A 67 -1.32 16.15 1.34
N GLU A 68 -0.98 17.03 2.28
CA GLU A 68 -1.86 18.07 2.79
C GLU A 68 -1.14 19.41 2.75
N PRO A 69 -1.86 20.55 2.72
CA PRO A 69 -1.23 21.86 2.69
C PRO A 69 -0.25 22.04 3.84
N ASN A 70 0.94 22.56 3.53
CA ASN A 70 2.06 22.78 4.46
C ASN A 70 2.73 21.50 5.00
N GLU A 71 2.54 20.36 4.35
CA GLU A 71 3.25 19.12 4.68
C GLU A 71 4.27 18.73 3.60
N LYS A 72 5.40 18.16 4.03
CA LYS A 72 6.31 17.51 3.08
C LYS A 72 5.66 16.24 2.53
N SER A 73 5.82 16.05 1.22
CA SER A 73 5.33 14.88 0.53
C SER A 73 5.96 13.59 1.04
N VAL A 74 5.20 12.50 0.94
CA VAL A 74 5.68 11.16 1.32
C VAL A 74 6.58 10.59 0.23
N ASN A 75 7.72 10.04 0.64
CA ASN A 75 8.57 9.22 -0.22
C ASN A 75 8.43 7.75 0.20
N ALA A 76 8.10 6.87 -0.74
CA ALA A 76 7.86 5.47 -0.45
C ALA A 76 8.17 4.53 -1.62
N ASN A 77 8.58 3.32 -1.29
CA ASN A 77 8.57 2.15 -2.16
C ASN A 77 7.30 1.33 -1.88
N VAL A 78 6.50 1.05 -2.92
CA VAL A 78 5.34 0.15 -2.86
C VAL A 78 5.55 -0.97 -3.87
N ILE A 79 6.12 -2.08 -3.39
CA ILE A 79 6.68 -3.11 -4.27
C ILE A 79 6.10 -4.48 -3.97
N SER A 80 5.65 -5.19 -5.01
CA SER A 80 5.27 -6.60 -4.92
C SER A 80 4.23 -6.92 -3.84
N ASN A 81 3.23 -6.05 -3.67
CA ASN A 81 2.09 -6.29 -2.80
C ASN A 81 0.90 -6.82 -3.60
N TRP A 82 -0.02 -7.51 -2.94
CA TRP A 82 -1.25 -7.99 -3.55
C TRP A 82 -2.47 -7.31 -2.92
N PHE A 83 -3.16 -6.50 -3.71
CA PHE A 83 -4.41 -5.85 -3.33
C PHE A 83 -5.61 -6.60 -3.92
N CYS A 84 -6.36 -7.27 -3.06
CA CYS A 84 -7.51 -8.09 -3.43
C CYS A 84 -8.80 -7.54 -2.81
N PRO A 85 -9.76 -7.07 -3.62
CA PRO A 85 -11.00 -6.51 -3.13
C PRO A 85 -11.98 -7.63 -2.75
N ASP A 86 -12.73 -7.41 -1.66
CA ASP A 86 -13.92 -8.19 -1.26
C ASP A 86 -15.19 -7.32 -1.38
N THR A 87 -15.05 -6.14 -2.00
CA THR A 87 -16.10 -5.12 -2.10
C THR A 87 -16.12 -4.49 -3.49
N ASN A 88 -17.09 -3.61 -3.73
CA ASN A 88 -17.19 -2.84 -4.96
C ASN A 88 -16.19 -1.68 -5.07
N LYS A 89 -15.27 -1.51 -4.10
CA LYS A 89 -14.27 -0.43 -4.07
C LYS A 89 -12.96 -0.81 -4.73
N GLN A 90 -13.03 -1.51 -5.87
CA GLN A 90 -11.87 -2.07 -6.55
C GLN A 90 -10.85 -1.00 -6.98
N GLY A 91 -11.32 0.18 -7.43
CA GLY A 91 -10.44 1.29 -7.80
C GLY A 91 -9.75 1.98 -6.64
N SER A 92 -10.13 1.67 -5.40
CA SER A 92 -9.57 2.26 -4.18
C SER A 92 -8.52 1.36 -3.51
N ALA A 93 -7.82 0.52 -4.27
CA ALA A 93 -6.81 -0.38 -3.73
C ALA A 93 -5.58 0.38 -3.22
N LEU A 94 -4.98 1.18 -4.10
CA LEU A 94 -3.96 2.17 -3.80
C LEU A 94 -4.49 3.53 -4.24
N ILE A 95 -4.40 4.53 -3.37
CA ILE A 95 -4.84 5.89 -3.67
C ILE A 95 -3.70 6.87 -3.46
N TYR A 96 -3.51 7.78 -4.41
CA TYR A 96 -2.75 9.00 -4.22
C TYR A 96 -3.72 10.17 -3.99
N GLY A 97 -3.48 10.99 -2.97
CA GLY A 97 -4.38 12.08 -2.62
C GLY A 97 -5.65 11.62 -1.87
N TRP A 98 -6.82 12.07 -2.32
CA TRP A 98 -8.13 11.87 -1.67
C TRP A 98 -9.02 10.86 -2.36
N SER A 99 -8.93 10.74 -3.69
CA SER A 99 -9.79 9.90 -4.51
C SER A 99 -8.95 9.06 -5.48
N PRO A 100 -9.45 7.91 -5.97
CA PRO A 100 -8.75 7.15 -7.00
C PRO A 100 -8.52 7.94 -8.30
N GLY A 101 -7.27 7.96 -8.76
CA GLY A 101 -6.85 8.72 -9.94
C GLY A 101 -6.66 10.20 -9.64
N ARG A 102 -6.30 10.96 -10.69
CA ARG A 102 -5.99 12.39 -10.58
C ARG A 102 -7.02 13.16 -9.76
N ASP A 103 -6.54 13.88 -8.76
CA ASP A 103 -7.29 14.85 -7.99
C ASP A 103 -6.44 16.08 -7.65
N TYR A 104 -7.02 17.01 -6.87
CA TYR A 104 -6.36 18.27 -6.54
C TYR A 104 -5.14 18.12 -5.61
N ALA A 105 -4.98 16.98 -4.94
CA ALA A 105 -3.94 16.76 -3.95
C ALA A 105 -2.76 15.94 -4.51
N ASP A 106 -2.99 15.09 -5.51
CA ASP A 106 -1.93 14.36 -6.20
C ASP A 106 -1.49 15.03 -7.51
N ASP A 107 -2.36 15.81 -8.16
CA ASP A 107 -2.21 16.37 -9.50
C ASP A 107 -1.56 15.38 -10.49
N GLY A 108 -2.00 14.11 -10.42
CA GLY A 108 -1.47 13.02 -11.21
C GLY A 108 -1.75 13.12 -12.72
N PRO A 109 -1.43 12.07 -13.49
CA PRO A 109 -1.67 12.05 -14.93
C PRO A 109 -3.17 12.12 -15.27
N GLU A 110 -3.50 12.78 -16.38
CA GLU A 110 -4.89 12.85 -16.89
C GLU A 110 -5.44 11.48 -17.27
N GLU A 111 -4.58 10.63 -17.80
CA GLU A 111 -4.90 9.28 -18.23
C GLU A 111 -4.34 8.24 -17.26
N ASP A 112 -4.96 7.07 -17.23
CA ASP A 112 -4.53 5.97 -16.39
C ASP A 112 -3.22 5.39 -16.93
N LEU A 113 -2.15 5.58 -16.16
CA LEU A 113 -0.85 5.02 -16.50
C LEU A 113 -0.74 3.58 -15.99
N PRO A 114 -0.20 2.64 -16.79
CA PRO A 114 0.09 1.30 -16.32
C PRO A 114 1.21 1.33 -15.28
N GLN A 115 1.22 0.34 -14.40
CA GLN A 115 2.27 0.18 -13.40
C GLN A 115 3.65 0.07 -14.06
N GLY A 116 4.65 0.73 -13.46
CA GLY A 116 5.99 0.88 -14.04
C GLY A 116 6.18 2.15 -14.90
N SER A 117 5.11 2.85 -15.24
CA SER A 117 5.20 4.20 -15.81
C SER A 117 5.72 5.20 -14.78
N VAL A 118 6.37 6.27 -15.26
CA VAL A 118 6.85 7.37 -14.42
C VAL A 118 6.15 8.67 -14.81
N CYS A 119 5.44 9.29 -13.85
CA CYS A 119 4.82 10.60 -13.98
C CYS A 119 5.56 11.59 -13.06
N THR A 120 6.36 12.48 -13.65
CA THR A 120 7.15 13.48 -12.90
C THR A 120 6.37 14.74 -12.55
N ASP A 121 5.18 14.92 -13.14
CA ASP A 121 4.39 16.15 -13.01
C ASP A 121 3.39 16.08 -11.84
N SER A 122 3.29 14.93 -11.17
CA SER A 122 2.48 14.76 -9.96
C SER A 122 3.02 15.61 -8.79
N ALA A 123 2.10 16.13 -7.98
CA ALA A 123 2.38 16.79 -6.70
C ALA A 123 2.83 15.82 -5.60
N MET A 124 2.82 14.51 -5.85
CA MET A 124 3.27 13.49 -4.89
C MET A 124 4.78 13.56 -4.62
N GLY A 125 5.21 12.94 -3.52
CA GLY A 125 6.64 12.81 -3.23
C GLY A 125 7.30 11.76 -4.12
N LYS A 126 8.47 11.26 -3.73
CA LYS A 126 9.17 10.24 -4.50
C LYS A 126 8.54 8.87 -4.25
N LEU A 127 7.73 8.40 -5.19
CA LEU A 127 7.02 7.12 -5.13
C LEU A 127 7.61 6.19 -6.19
N TYR A 128 8.03 5.01 -5.75
CA TYR A 128 8.37 3.92 -6.66
C TYR A 128 7.39 2.77 -6.46
N VAL A 129 6.64 2.44 -7.52
CA VAL A 129 5.52 1.50 -7.48
C VAL A 129 5.68 0.47 -8.59
N ALA A 130 5.92 -0.79 -8.20
CA ALA A 130 6.26 -1.85 -9.15
C ALA A 130 5.90 -3.25 -8.65
N GLY A 131 5.55 -4.15 -9.57
CA GLY A 131 5.32 -5.57 -9.31
C GLY A 131 4.12 -5.89 -8.42
N ASN A 132 3.26 -4.92 -8.09
CA ASN A 132 2.05 -5.16 -7.31
C ASN A 132 0.96 -5.81 -8.18
N ILE A 133 0.14 -6.68 -7.58
CA ILE A 133 -1.14 -7.10 -8.17
C ILE A 133 -2.22 -6.17 -7.63
N LEU A 134 -2.83 -5.40 -8.54
CA LEU A 134 -3.88 -4.44 -8.25
C LEU A 134 -5.15 -4.84 -9.01
N PRO A 135 -6.36 -4.46 -8.53
CA PRO A 135 -7.57 -4.61 -9.33
C PRO A 135 -7.49 -3.77 -10.60
N ALA A 136 -8.08 -4.25 -11.70
CA ALA A 136 -8.05 -3.56 -13.00
C ALA A 136 -8.60 -2.12 -12.96
N ALA A 137 -9.50 -1.82 -12.00
CA ALA A 137 -10.06 -0.49 -11.81
C ALA A 137 -9.14 0.49 -11.06
N ASN A 138 -7.98 0.06 -10.56
CA ASN A 138 -7.05 0.91 -9.82
C ASN A 138 -6.28 1.84 -10.76
N ARG A 139 -6.22 3.13 -10.41
CA ARG A 139 -5.63 4.18 -11.26
C ARG A 139 -4.28 4.68 -10.73
N ASP A 140 -4.10 4.66 -9.41
CA ASP A 140 -2.90 5.18 -8.75
C ASP A 140 -1.82 4.11 -8.61
N GLN A 141 -1.24 3.75 -9.75
CA GLN A 141 -0.23 2.69 -9.86
C GLN A 141 1.06 3.15 -10.56
N TYR A 142 1.16 4.44 -10.88
CA TYR A 142 2.34 5.04 -11.49
C TYR A 142 3.41 5.35 -10.44
N SER A 143 4.66 5.41 -10.89
CA SER A 143 5.77 5.93 -10.08
C SER A 143 5.97 7.42 -10.35
N THR A 144 6.56 8.16 -9.41
CA THR A 144 7.08 9.51 -9.65
C THR A 144 8.59 9.55 -9.78
N VAL A 145 9.26 8.43 -9.50
CA VAL A 145 10.69 8.22 -9.73
C VAL A 145 10.93 6.92 -10.51
N PRO A 146 11.99 6.85 -11.35
CA PRO A 146 12.21 5.71 -12.23
C PRO A 146 12.83 4.48 -11.55
N ALA A 147 13.28 4.61 -10.30
CA ALA A 147 13.96 3.55 -9.57
C ALA A 147 13.56 3.54 -8.09
N PRO A 148 13.67 2.38 -7.41
CA PRO A 148 13.40 2.28 -5.98
C PRO A 148 14.23 3.28 -5.18
N LEU A 149 13.63 3.83 -4.13
CA LEU A 149 14.37 4.60 -3.13
C LEU A 149 15.41 3.70 -2.46
N PRO A 150 16.61 4.23 -2.16
CA PRO A 150 17.66 3.44 -1.55
C PRO A 150 17.24 2.96 -0.15
N VAL A 151 17.42 1.66 0.08
CA VAL A 151 17.26 1.03 1.39
C VAL A 151 18.65 0.55 1.85
N PRO A 152 19.09 0.88 3.07
CA PRO A 152 20.36 0.38 3.60
C PRO A 152 20.43 -1.15 3.54
N ASP A 153 21.59 -1.72 3.25
CA ASP A 153 21.73 -3.17 3.02
C ASP A 153 21.20 -4.03 4.18
N TRP A 154 21.40 -3.58 5.42
CA TRP A 154 20.91 -4.26 6.63
C TRP A 154 19.39 -4.24 6.79
N ALA A 155 18.69 -3.35 6.08
CA ALA A 155 17.23 -3.18 6.12
C ALA A 155 16.55 -3.69 4.84
N LYS A 156 17.31 -4.19 3.86
CA LYS A 156 16.75 -4.66 2.59
C LYS A 156 15.90 -5.91 2.81
N VAL A 157 14.69 -5.87 2.28
CA VAL A 157 13.79 -7.01 2.19
C VAL A 157 13.73 -7.43 0.73
N PRO A 158 14.10 -8.68 0.38
CA PRO A 158 13.95 -9.18 -0.96
C PRO A 158 12.48 -9.18 -1.38
N ALA A 159 12.17 -8.54 -2.51
CA ALA A 159 10.85 -8.64 -3.11
C ALA A 159 10.72 -10.01 -3.81
N CYS A 160 9.57 -10.67 -3.64
CA CYS A 160 9.19 -11.83 -4.44
C CYS A 160 8.08 -11.42 -5.42
N ALA A 161 7.78 -12.26 -6.41
CA ALA A 161 6.64 -11.98 -7.29
C ALA A 161 5.35 -11.99 -6.46
N ALA A 162 4.47 -11.00 -6.63
CA ALA A 162 3.26 -10.86 -5.81
C ALA A 162 2.38 -12.13 -5.87
N GLU A 163 2.39 -12.86 -6.99
CA GLU A 163 1.68 -14.13 -7.18
C GLU A 163 2.12 -15.23 -6.19
N LYS A 164 3.32 -15.12 -5.61
CA LYS A 164 3.86 -16.08 -4.63
C LYS A 164 3.43 -15.79 -3.20
N LEU A 165 2.93 -14.59 -2.91
CA LEU A 165 2.54 -14.22 -1.54
C LEU A 165 1.52 -15.16 -0.88
N PRO A 166 0.53 -15.77 -1.57
CA PRO A 166 -0.35 -16.75 -0.95
C PRO A 166 0.42 -17.95 -0.36
N ALA A 167 1.51 -18.36 -1.00
CA ALA A 167 2.34 -19.46 -0.53
C ALA A 167 3.39 -19.02 0.49
N GLU A 168 3.91 -17.80 0.37
CA GLU A 168 5.02 -17.32 1.22
C GLU A 168 4.57 -16.55 2.47
N VAL A 169 3.46 -15.80 2.40
CA VAL A 169 2.99 -14.92 3.49
C VAL A 169 1.90 -15.59 4.33
N LEU A 170 0.88 -16.17 3.70
CA LEU A 170 -0.29 -16.70 4.43
C LEU A 170 0.03 -17.81 5.45
N PRO A 171 1.03 -18.69 5.24
CA PRO A 171 1.43 -19.66 6.27
C PRO A 171 2.09 -19.03 7.52
N GLU A 172 2.66 -17.83 7.40
CA GLU A 172 3.53 -17.24 8.43
C GLU A 172 2.90 -16.04 9.16
N VAL A 173 1.80 -15.48 8.64
CA VAL A 173 1.12 -14.34 9.29
C VAL A 173 0.33 -14.74 10.53
N GLY A 174 0.13 -13.76 11.42
CA GLY A 174 -0.72 -13.91 12.59
C GLY A 174 -0.01 -14.55 13.78
N ILE A 175 -0.75 -15.27 14.63
CA ILE A 175 -0.17 -15.92 15.81
C ILE A 175 0.23 -17.37 15.51
N LYS A 176 1.29 -17.85 16.17
CA LYS A 176 1.84 -19.21 15.97
C LYS A 176 0.79 -20.31 16.16
N HIS A 177 -0.13 -20.14 17.10
CA HIS A 177 -1.20 -21.08 17.39
C HIS A 177 -2.54 -20.45 17.03
N ARG A 178 -2.88 -20.52 15.74
CA ARG A 178 -4.07 -19.89 15.19
C ARG A 178 -5.34 -20.49 15.77
N ASN A 179 -6.32 -19.63 16.01
CA ASN A 179 -7.68 -20.07 16.30
C ASN A 179 -8.47 -20.34 15.01
N GLU A 180 -9.62 -21.00 15.13
CA GLU A 180 -10.47 -21.32 13.98
C GLU A 180 -10.89 -20.08 13.17
N PRO A 181 -11.32 -18.95 13.78
CA PRO A 181 -11.61 -17.73 13.02
C PRO A 181 -10.45 -17.22 12.15
N GLU A 182 -9.22 -17.24 12.66
CA GLU A 182 -8.02 -16.81 11.94
C GLU A 182 -7.70 -17.77 10.78
N ILE A 183 -7.81 -19.08 10.99
CA ILE A 183 -7.64 -20.08 9.94
C ILE A 183 -8.65 -19.87 8.81
N LEU A 184 -9.94 -19.70 9.16
CA LEU A 184 -11.00 -19.47 8.18
C LEU A 184 -10.80 -18.16 7.40
N LEU A 185 -10.34 -17.10 8.07
CA LEU A 185 -10.02 -15.84 7.41
C LEU A 185 -8.88 -16.00 6.41
N ILE A 186 -7.81 -16.70 6.78
CA ILE A 186 -6.64 -16.91 5.92
C ILE A 186 -7.01 -17.77 4.70
N GLU A 187 -7.82 -18.82 4.87
CA GLU A 187 -8.28 -19.65 3.75
C GLU A 187 -9.26 -18.91 2.82
N GLN A 188 -10.10 -18.04 3.38
CA GLN A 188 -10.92 -17.15 2.59
C GLN A 188 -10.05 -16.21 1.73
N VAL A 189 -9.04 -15.58 2.33
CA VAL A 189 -8.09 -14.72 1.61
C VAL A 189 -7.42 -15.52 0.49
N ARG A 190 -6.89 -16.72 0.78
CA ARG A 190 -6.26 -17.60 -0.21
C ARG A 190 -7.16 -17.87 -1.42
N THR A 191 -8.43 -18.18 -1.16
CA THR A 191 -9.42 -18.44 -2.20
C THR A 191 -9.66 -17.21 -3.07
N ALA A 192 -9.80 -16.03 -2.45
CA ALA A 192 -10.02 -14.78 -3.18
C ALA A 192 -8.82 -14.39 -4.07
N LEU A 193 -7.60 -14.53 -3.56
CA LEU A 193 -6.37 -14.26 -4.34
C LEU A 193 -6.29 -15.17 -5.58
N SER A 194 -6.60 -16.46 -5.40
CA SER A 194 -6.61 -17.43 -6.52
C SER A 194 -7.68 -17.08 -7.58
N ALA A 195 -8.83 -16.57 -7.16
CA ALA A 195 -9.89 -16.15 -8.08
C ALA A 195 -9.54 -14.86 -8.85
N GLN A 196 -8.76 -13.95 -8.27
CA GLN A 196 -8.35 -12.70 -8.93
C GLN A 196 -7.36 -12.94 -10.08
N THR A 197 -6.47 -13.93 -9.96
CA THR A 197 -5.48 -14.28 -11.01
C THR A 197 -6.07 -15.09 -12.16
N SER A 198 -7.27 -15.65 -12.00
CA SER A 198 -7.96 -16.44 -13.03
C SER A 198 -8.81 -15.59 -13.98
N ARG A 199 -8.74 -14.25 -13.88
CA ARG A 199 -9.49 -13.29 -14.69
C ARG A 199 -8.55 -12.50 -15.59
#